data_AF-A0A353W3N8-F1
#
_entry.id   AF-A0A353W3N8-F1
#
_cell.length_a   1.000
_cell.length_b   1.000
_cell.length_c   1.000
_cell.angle_alpha   90.00
_cell.angle_beta   90.00
_cell.angle_gamma   90.00
#
_symmetry.space_group_name_H-M   'P 1'
#
loop_
_entity.id
_entity.type
_entity.pdbx_description
1 polymer ?
#
loop_
_entity_poly.entity_id
_entity_poly.type
_entity_poly.pdbx_seq_one_letter_code
_entity_poly.pdbx_strand_id
1 'polypeptide(L)'
;MDPLSQFVNNFVENFGIGTMNVIGAIVFVLATVVFILEVFFNRRVFLKPPYIRKTTTKWDSLSLVTVAITAALFGGGLALTAGIVFVPGIAYLRPAQALTTVFGILFGVPGALGSAVGNFIGDIFAGSLTLGSVAGFIGNFMSAYVPYRIVYRPEQVKLNTFGKILNYIWAVVAGAFVIGFYIPWWLAVLKIIPEEVAWIGVFGNIWLNGSITPLILGFVLVKLLFPFTRRWNMYWADKEGVEFEEE
;
A
#
# COMPACT_ATOMS: atom_id res chain seq x y z
N MET A 1 24.11 -14.81 7.67
CA MET A 1 23.00 -13.92 7.33
C MET A 1 23.19 -13.47 5.90
N ASP A 2 22.15 -13.53 5.07
CA ASP A 2 22.20 -13.04 3.69
C ASP A 2 22.24 -11.50 3.65
N PRO A 3 22.69 -10.89 2.52
CA PRO A 3 22.89 -9.44 2.43
C PRO A 3 21.62 -8.60 2.69
N LEU A 4 20.44 -9.12 2.36
CA LEU A 4 19.17 -8.42 2.51
C LEU A 4 18.76 -8.35 3.98
N SER A 5 18.92 -9.47 4.68
CA SER A 5 18.73 -9.57 6.13
C SER A 5 19.73 -8.71 6.90
N GLN A 6 21.00 -8.68 6.48
CA GLN A 6 21.99 -7.77 7.06
C GLN A 6 21.61 -6.31 6.87
N PHE A 7 21.10 -5.94 5.68
CA PHE A 7 20.65 -4.58 5.44
C PHE A 7 19.51 -4.17 6.38
N VAL A 8 18.47 -5.01 6.53
CA VAL A 8 17.35 -4.71 7.43
C VAL A 8 17.82 -4.62 8.88
N ASN A 9 18.66 -5.55 9.34
CA ASN A 9 19.19 -5.52 10.70
C ASN A 9 20.02 -4.28 10.95
N ASN A 10 20.96 -3.95 10.06
CA ASN A 10 21.77 -2.74 10.15
C ASN A 10 20.88 -1.49 10.14
N PHE A 11 19.81 -1.47 9.34
CA PHE A 11 18.86 -0.36 9.34
C PHE A 11 18.20 -0.21 10.71
N VAL A 12 17.63 -1.27 11.27
CA VAL A 12 16.95 -1.24 12.57
C VAL A 12 17.92 -0.91 13.71
N GLU A 13 19.13 -1.48 13.69
CA GLU A 13 20.18 -1.24 14.69
C GLU A 13 20.67 0.22 14.65
N ASN A 14 20.85 0.80 13.46
CA ASN A 14 21.30 2.18 13.30
C ASN A 14 20.28 3.20 13.83
N PHE A 15 18.98 2.97 13.62
CA PHE A 15 17.95 3.85 14.15
C PHE A 15 17.63 3.56 15.63
N GLY A 16 17.78 2.30 16.06
CA GLY A 16 17.38 1.82 17.37
C GLY A 16 15.86 1.66 17.50
N ILE A 17 15.44 0.65 18.28
CA ILE A 17 14.01 0.30 18.46
C ILE A 17 13.20 1.49 19.00
N GLY A 18 13.77 2.29 19.91
CA GLY A 18 13.11 3.48 20.45
C GLY A 18 12.73 4.50 19.36
N THR A 19 13.65 4.80 18.44
CA THR A 19 13.39 5.71 17.33
C THR A 19 12.39 5.12 16.35
N MET A 20 12.53 3.82 16.04
CA MET A 20 11.58 3.10 15.18
C MET A 20 10.15 3.17 15.74
N ASN A 21 9.99 3.01 17.06
CA ASN A 21 8.70 3.16 17.75
C ASN A 21 8.13 4.58 17.65
N VAL A 22 8.95 5.62 17.78
CA VAL A 22 8.50 7.01 17.63
C VAL A 22 8.04 7.30 16.20
N ILE A 23 8.85 6.89 15.20
CA ILE A 23 8.49 7.05 13.78
C ILE A 23 7.21 6.26 13.48
N GLY A 24 7.13 5.02 13.95
CA GLY A 24 5.97 4.16 13.84
C GLY A 24 4.71 4.81 14.40
N ALA A 25 4.78 5.44 15.58
CA ALA A 25 3.65 6.13 16.20
C ALA A 25 3.16 7.30 15.34
N ILE A 26 4.08 8.11 14.84
CA ILE A 26 3.75 9.26 13.97
C ILE A 26 3.10 8.77 12.68
N VAL A 27 3.70 7.78 12.01
CA VAL A 27 3.16 7.18 10.78
C VAL A 27 1.78 6.59 11.06
N PHE A 28 1.61 5.85 12.15
CA PHE A 28 0.35 5.24 12.54
C PHE A 28 -0.76 6.27 12.70
N VAL A 29 -0.53 7.33 13.47
CA VAL A 29 -1.52 8.38 13.71
C VAL A 29 -1.88 9.09 12.40
N LEU A 30 -0.88 9.54 11.64
CA LEU A 30 -1.12 10.25 10.38
C LEU A 30 -1.85 9.39 9.36
N ALA A 31 -1.42 8.15 9.17
CA ALA A 31 -2.04 7.20 8.24
C ALA A 31 -3.48 6.88 8.65
N THR A 32 -3.74 6.67 9.94
CA THR A 32 -5.09 6.39 10.44
C THR A 32 -6.01 7.59 10.26
N VAL A 33 -5.52 8.81 10.53
CA VAL A 33 -6.29 10.05 10.30
C VAL A 33 -6.60 10.20 8.81
N VAL A 34 -5.63 9.98 7.93
CA VAL A 34 -5.84 10.05 6.47
C VAL A 34 -6.87 9.01 6.02
N PHE A 35 -6.75 7.77 6.48
CA PHE A 35 -7.72 6.71 6.19
C PHE A 35 -9.13 7.10 6.64
N ILE A 36 -9.27 7.60 7.87
CA ILE A 36 -10.56 8.01 8.43
C ILE A 36 -11.17 9.16 7.62
N LEU A 37 -10.37 10.19 7.33
CA LEU A 37 -10.82 11.35 6.55
C LEU A 37 -11.29 10.93 5.14
N GLU A 38 -10.51 10.09 4.47
CA GLU A 38 -10.77 9.69 3.10
C GLU A 38 -12.01 8.79 2.99
N VAL A 39 -12.11 7.77 3.85
CA VAL A 39 -13.14 6.73 3.75
C VAL A 39 -14.46 7.12 4.43
N PHE A 40 -14.40 7.76 5.59
CA PHE A 40 -15.61 8.04 6.39
C PHE A 40 -16.11 9.48 6.25
N PHE A 41 -15.21 10.45 6.06
CA PHE A 41 -15.60 11.86 5.98
C PHE A 41 -15.63 12.42 4.55
N ASN A 42 -15.23 11.63 3.54
CA ASN A 42 -15.06 12.11 2.17
C ASN A 42 -14.22 13.40 2.11
N ARG A 43 -13.13 13.43 2.89
CA ARG A 43 -12.17 14.53 2.95
C ARG A 43 -10.78 14.04 2.57
N ARG A 44 -10.12 14.78 1.67
CA ARG A 44 -8.77 14.49 1.18
C ARG A 44 -7.80 15.59 1.60
N VAL A 45 -6.61 15.17 2.05
CA VAL A 45 -5.52 16.07 2.46
C VAL A 45 -4.66 16.46 1.25
N PHE A 46 -4.35 17.74 1.08
CA PHE A 46 -3.51 18.32 0.03
C PHE A 46 -2.33 19.10 0.62
N LEU A 47 -1.24 19.24 -0.15
CA LEU A 47 -0.04 19.99 0.27
C LEU A 47 -0.21 21.51 0.14
N LYS A 48 -1.12 21.98 -0.73
CA LYS A 48 -1.40 23.42 -0.95
C LYS A 48 -2.75 23.81 -0.33
N PRO A 49 -2.88 25.00 0.28
CA PRO A 49 -4.16 25.52 0.78
C PRO A 49 -5.26 25.53 -0.30
N PRO A 50 -6.53 25.25 0.04
CA PRO A 50 -6.99 24.68 1.30
C PRO A 50 -6.49 23.24 1.49
N TYR A 51 -5.93 22.95 2.67
CA TYR A 51 -5.25 21.68 2.96
C TYR A 51 -6.19 20.47 3.04
N ILE A 52 -7.48 20.67 3.33
CA ILE A 52 -8.48 19.60 3.38
C ILE A 52 -9.62 19.98 2.45
N ARG A 53 -9.89 19.14 1.45
CA ARG A 53 -10.94 19.37 0.44
C ARG A 53 -11.89 18.17 0.40
N LYS A 54 -13.09 18.33 -0.16
CA LYS A 54 -13.97 17.17 -0.41
C LYS A 54 -13.30 16.23 -1.41
N THR A 55 -13.43 14.93 -1.20
CA THR A 55 -12.99 13.93 -2.17
C THR A 55 -13.84 14.04 -3.43
N THR A 56 -13.21 13.79 -4.57
CA THR A 56 -13.89 13.65 -5.87
C THR A 56 -14.32 12.21 -6.15
N THR A 57 -13.98 11.28 -5.25
CA THR A 57 -14.30 9.85 -5.34
C THR A 57 -15.81 9.62 -5.35
N LYS A 58 -16.30 9.07 -6.47
CA LYS A 58 -17.70 8.70 -6.66
C LYS A 58 -17.93 7.27 -6.18
N TRP A 59 -18.83 7.09 -5.22
CA TRP A 59 -19.26 5.77 -4.72
C TRP A 59 -20.51 5.31 -5.47
N ASP A 60 -20.32 4.83 -6.71
CA ASP A 60 -21.35 4.19 -7.53
C ASP A 60 -21.18 2.67 -7.54
N SER A 61 -22.08 1.96 -8.24
CA SER A 61 -22.01 0.50 -8.40
C SER A 61 -20.67 0.03 -8.96
N LEU A 62 -20.05 0.79 -9.86
CA LEU A 62 -18.76 0.44 -10.44
C LEU A 62 -17.63 0.53 -9.40
N SER A 63 -17.65 1.52 -8.50
CA SER A 63 -16.68 1.59 -7.39
C SER A 63 -16.80 0.39 -6.47
N LEU A 64 -18.03 -0.04 -6.15
CA LEU A 64 -18.25 -1.23 -5.32
C LEU A 64 -17.74 -2.50 -6.02
N VAL A 65 -18.01 -2.66 -7.32
CA VAL A 65 -17.47 -3.77 -8.12
C VAL A 65 -15.94 -3.74 -8.14
N THR A 66 -15.33 -2.57 -8.30
CA THR A 66 -13.87 -2.42 -8.26
C THR A 66 -13.30 -2.86 -6.91
N VAL A 67 -13.91 -2.46 -5.79
CA VAL A 67 -13.50 -2.93 -4.44
C VAL A 67 -13.58 -4.45 -4.37
N ALA A 68 -14.68 -5.06 -4.83
CA ALA A 68 -14.87 -6.51 -4.77
C ALA A 68 -13.85 -7.27 -5.64
N ILE A 69 -13.62 -6.84 -6.88
CA ILE A 69 -12.65 -7.48 -7.79
C ILE A 69 -11.23 -7.34 -7.25
N THR A 70 -10.84 -6.14 -6.83
CA THR A 70 -9.49 -5.92 -6.28
C THR A 70 -9.27 -6.67 -4.97
N ALA A 71 -10.29 -6.77 -4.12
CA ALA A 71 -10.23 -7.61 -2.91
C ALA A 71 -10.06 -9.09 -3.24
N ALA A 72 -10.84 -9.62 -4.20
CA ALA A 72 -10.72 -11.02 -4.62
C ALA A 72 -9.35 -11.33 -5.24
N LEU A 73 -8.85 -10.45 -6.11
CA LEU A 73 -7.53 -10.60 -6.75
C LEU A 73 -6.40 -10.51 -5.73
N PHE A 74 -6.46 -9.55 -4.80
CA PHE A 74 -5.41 -9.40 -3.80
C PHE A 74 -5.44 -10.52 -2.76
N GLY A 75 -6.59 -10.78 -2.14
CA GLY A 75 -6.75 -11.84 -1.15
C GLY A 75 -6.44 -13.22 -1.72
N GLY A 76 -6.99 -13.53 -2.91
CA GLY A 76 -6.68 -14.77 -3.63
C GLY A 76 -5.21 -14.85 -4.05
N GLY A 77 -4.63 -13.75 -4.53
CA GLY A 77 -3.21 -13.68 -4.85
C GLY A 77 -2.32 -13.94 -3.65
N LEU A 78 -2.64 -13.38 -2.48
CA LEU A 78 -1.91 -13.63 -1.24
C LEU A 78 -1.95 -15.11 -0.85
N ALA A 79 -3.11 -15.76 -0.96
CA ALA A 79 -3.27 -17.18 -0.66
C ALA A 79 -2.47 -18.07 -1.63
N LEU A 80 -2.56 -17.80 -2.94
CA LEU A 80 -1.85 -18.56 -3.98
C LEU A 80 -0.33 -18.40 -3.90
N THR A 81 0.14 -17.25 -3.44
CA THR A 81 1.58 -16.93 -3.43
C THR A 81 2.24 -17.11 -2.06
N ALA A 82 1.51 -17.55 -1.04
CA ALA A 82 2.01 -17.70 0.33
C ALA A 82 3.17 -18.70 0.47
N GLY A 83 3.34 -19.65 -0.46
CA GLY A 83 4.37 -20.70 -0.38
C GLY A 83 5.75 -20.32 -0.91
N ILE A 84 5.97 -19.12 -1.46
CA ILE A 84 7.24 -18.75 -2.09
C ILE A 84 8.20 -18.19 -1.03
N VAL A 85 9.01 -19.08 -0.43
CA VAL A 85 10.03 -18.71 0.57
C VAL A 85 11.35 -18.38 -0.13
N PHE A 86 11.89 -17.16 0.07
CA PHE A 86 13.20 -16.76 -0.48
C PHE A 86 14.28 -16.81 0.61
N VAL A 87 13.99 -16.22 1.77
CA VAL A 87 14.84 -16.24 2.96
C VAL A 87 14.01 -16.74 4.14
N PRO A 88 14.24 -17.97 4.64
CA PRO A 88 13.52 -18.50 5.79
C PRO A 88 13.60 -17.54 6.99
N GLY A 89 12.44 -17.16 7.53
CA GLY A 89 12.33 -16.31 8.72
C GLY A 89 12.46 -14.80 8.50
N ILE A 90 12.80 -14.32 7.29
CA ILE A 90 12.96 -12.87 7.02
C ILE A 90 12.19 -12.42 5.78
N ALA A 91 12.24 -13.15 4.66
CA ALA A 91 11.57 -12.71 3.43
C ALA A 91 10.91 -13.88 2.68
N TYR A 92 9.59 -13.87 2.68
CA TYR A 92 8.77 -14.66 1.76
C TYR A 92 8.44 -13.74 0.58
N LEU A 93 8.73 -14.15 -0.65
CA LEU A 93 8.36 -13.31 -1.80
C LEU A 93 6.84 -13.41 -1.97
N ARG A 94 6.14 -12.28 -1.89
CA ARG A 94 4.68 -12.18 -2.06
C ARG A 94 4.37 -11.40 -3.33
N PRO A 95 4.44 -12.01 -4.53
CA PRO A 95 4.10 -11.35 -5.80
C PRO A 95 2.78 -10.59 -5.79
N ALA A 96 1.79 -11.05 -5.01
CA ALA A 96 0.51 -10.36 -4.85
C ALA A 96 0.63 -8.95 -4.29
N GLN A 97 1.71 -8.61 -3.56
CA GLN A 97 1.93 -7.25 -3.04
C GLN A 97 2.09 -6.20 -4.14
N ALA A 98 2.54 -6.61 -5.33
CA ALA A 98 2.53 -5.76 -6.53
C ALA A 98 1.15 -5.19 -6.85
N LEU A 99 0.09 -5.95 -6.54
CA LEU A 99 -1.28 -5.56 -6.85
C LEU A 99 -1.74 -4.35 -6.03
N THR A 100 -1.28 -4.18 -4.78
CA THR A 100 -1.70 -3.05 -3.94
C THR A 100 -1.37 -1.71 -4.60
N THR A 101 -0.13 -1.54 -5.04
CA THR A 101 0.33 -0.37 -5.79
C THR A 101 -0.47 -0.19 -7.08
N VAL A 102 -0.62 -1.26 -7.86
CA VAL A 102 -1.36 -1.21 -9.14
C VAL A 102 -2.80 -0.76 -8.91
N PHE A 103 -3.46 -1.30 -7.89
CA PHE A 103 -4.85 -0.99 -7.59
C PHE A 103 -5.05 0.43 -7.12
N GLY A 104 -4.16 0.95 -6.26
CA GLY A 104 -4.18 2.36 -5.91
C GLY A 104 -4.01 3.25 -7.15
N ILE A 105 -2.97 3.01 -7.95
CA ILE A 105 -2.63 3.85 -9.09
C ILE A 105 -3.73 3.87 -10.16
N LEU A 106 -4.34 2.71 -10.45
CA LEU A 106 -5.35 2.59 -11.50
C LEU A 106 -6.77 2.88 -11.02
N PHE A 107 -7.10 2.53 -9.78
CA PHE A 107 -8.48 2.57 -9.30
C PHE A 107 -8.70 3.55 -8.13
N GLY A 108 -7.67 4.25 -7.66
CA GLY A 108 -7.77 5.25 -6.61
C GLY A 108 -8.21 4.67 -5.27
N VAL A 109 -9.07 5.41 -4.56
CA VAL A 109 -9.59 5.00 -3.24
C VAL A 109 -10.34 3.66 -3.27
N PRO A 110 -11.21 3.36 -4.27
CA PRO A 110 -11.80 2.03 -4.42
C PRO A 110 -10.77 0.89 -4.49
N GLY A 111 -9.69 1.06 -5.26
CA GLY A 111 -8.62 0.05 -5.33
C GLY A 111 -7.84 -0.10 -4.03
N ALA A 112 -7.63 1.00 -3.31
CA ALA A 112 -7.00 0.99 -1.99
C ALA A 112 -7.88 0.26 -0.96
N LEU A 113 -9.20 0.52 -0.96
CA LEU A 113 -10.13 -0.17 -0.08
C LEU A 113 -10.24 -1.65 -0.42
N GLY A 114 -10.22 -2.02 -1.69
CA GLY A 114 -10.16 -3.42 -2.08
C GLY A 114 -8.89 -4.14 -1.63
N SER A 115 -7.74 -3.47 -1.62
CA SER A 115 -6.49 -4.03 -1.05
C SER A 115 -6.63 -4.29 0.46
N ALA A 116 -7.26 -3.36 1.19
CA ALA A 116 -7.55 -3.52 2.62
C ALA A 116 -8.48 -4.70 2.91
N VAL A 117 -9.62 -4.74 2.21
CA VAL A 117 -10.63 -5.80 2.34
C VAL A 117 -10.06 -7.15 1.90
N GLY A 118 -9.30 -7.18 0.81
CA GLY A 118 -8.67 -8.39 0.29
C GLY A 118 -7.68 -9.02 1.27
N ASN A 119 -6.84 -8.20 1.93
CA ASN A 119 -5.97 -8.71 3.00
C ASN A 119 -6.78 -9.29 4.16
N PHE A 120 -7.80 -8.55 4.62
CA PHE A 120 -8.60 -8.96 5.76
C PHE A 120 -9.37 -10.26 5.51
N ILE A 121 -9.94 -10.42 4.31
CA ILE A 121 -10.56 -11.67 3.86
C ILE A 121 -9.51 -12.79 3.73
N GLY A 122 -8.33 -12.47 3.22
CA GLY A 122 -7.21 -13.42 3.15
C GLY A 122 -6.84 -13.97 4.54
N ASP A 123 -6.76 -13.11 5.55
CA ASP A 123 -6.49 -13.51 6.93
C ASP A 123 -7.60 -14.42 7.50
N ILE A 124 -8.87 -14.17 7.15
CA ILE A 124 -10.00 -15.03 7.53
C ILE A 124 -9.84 -16.43 6.93
N PHE A 125 -9.61 -16.53 5.62
CA PHE A 125 -9.48 -17.83 4.95
C PHE A 125 -8.21 -18.59 5.34
N ALA A 126 -7.14 -17.90 5.68
CA ALA A 126 -5.92 -18.50 6.19
C ALA A 126 -6.03 -18.95 7.66
N GLY A 127 -7.12 -18.60 8.37
CA GLY A 127 -7.28 -18.87 9.80
C GLY A 127 -6.34 -18.04 10.68
N SER A 128 -5.81 -16.93 10.18
CA SER A 128 -4.83 -16.06 10.83
C SER A 128 -5.41 -14.71 11.26
N LEU A 129 -6.73 -14.60 11.37
CA LEU A 129 -7.40 -13.39 11.81
C LEU A 129 -7.04 -13.07 13.28
N THR A 130 -6.37 -11.94 13.49
CA THR A 130 -5.95 -11.48 14.82
C THR A 130 -6.17 -9.97 14.97
N LEU A 131 -5.85 -9.41 16.14
CA LEU A 131 -5.76 -7.95 16.31
C LEU A 131 -4.75 -7.31 15.33
N GLY A 132 -3.77 -8.08 14.85
CA GLY A 132 -2.85 -7.65 13.78
C GLY A 132 -3.56 -7.42 12.44
N SER A 133 -4.67 -8.11 12.17
CA SER A 133 -5.44 -7.96 10.92
C SER A 133 -6.13 -6.59 10.82
N VAL A 134 -6.41 -5.91 11.94
CA VAL A 134 -6.90 -4.53 11.94
C VAL A 134 -5.83 -3.58 11.39
N ALA A 135 -4.59 -3.74 11.86
CA ALA A 135 -3.46 -2.99 11.30
C ALA A 135 -3.16 -3.40 9.87
N GLY A 136 -3.33 -4.68 9.52
CA GLY A 136 -3.26 -5.19 8.16
C GLY A 136 -4.26 -4.51 7.23
N PHE A 137 -5.50 -4.29 7.68
CA PHE A 137 -6.53 -3.61 6.90
C PHE A 137 -6.10 -2.18 6.52
N ILE A 138 -5.77 -1.35 7.51
CA ILE A 138 -5.39 0.05 7.26
C ILE A 138 -4.03 0.14 6.57
N GLY A 139 -3.08 -0.71 6.96
CA GLY A 139 -1.75 -0.79 6.34
C GLY A 139 -1.83 -1.08 4.84
N ASN A 140 -2.63 -2.06 4.42
CA ASN A 140 -2.81 -2.38 3.01
C ASN A 140 -3.59 -1.30 2.25
N PHE A 141 -4.56 -0.64 2.89
CA PHE A 141 -5.16 0.57 2.32
C PHE A 141 -4.07 1.60 2.00
N MET A 142 -3.20 1.90 2.95
CA MET A 142 -2.16 2.91 2.79
C MET A 142 -1.08 2.51 1.79
N SER A 143 -0.73 1.22 1.72
CA SER A 143 0.19 0.69 0.69
C SER A 143 -0.29 0.96 -0.72
N ALA A 144 -1.61 0.98 -0.95
CA ALA A 144 -2.21 1.34 -2.24
C ALA A 144 -2.45 2.86 -2.37
N TYR A 145 -2.94 3.50 -1.30
CA TYR A 145 -3.31 4.92 -1.29
C TYR A 145 -2.11 5.85 -1.45
N VAL A 146 -0.98 5.55 -0.81
CA VAL A 146 0.22 6.42 -0.88
C VAL A 146 0.77 6.49 -2.31
N PRO A 147 0.99 5.38 -3.03
CA PRO A 147 1.41 5.44 -4.42
C PRO A 147 0.43 6.21 -5.29
N TYR A 148 -0.87 5.95 -5.16
CA TYR A 148 -1.94 6.69 -5.83
C TYR A 148 -1.80 8.20 -5.66
N ARG A 149 -1.52 8.67 -4.44
CA ARG A 149 -1.40 10.10 -4.14
C ARG A 149 -0.12 10.72 -4.71
N ILE A 150 0.96 9.96 -4.83
CA ILE A 150 2.23 10.44 -5.38
C ILE A 150 2.17 10.51 -6.91
N VAL A 151 1.54 9.53 -7.57
CA VAL A 151 1.31 9.54 -9.02
C VAL A 151 -0.09 10.05 -9.40
N TYR A 152 -0.64 10.97 -8.60
CA TYR A 152 -2.02 11.45 -8.71
C TYR A 152 -2.36 12.12 -10.04
N ARG A 153 -1.36 12.60 -10.79
CA ARG A 153 -1.63 13.21 -12.11
C ARG A 153 -1.71 12.12 -13.20
N PRO A 154 -2.68 12.13 -14.13
CA PRO A 154 -3.00 11.00 -14.99
C PRO A 154 -1.92 10.71 -16.01
N GLU A 155 -1.10 11.70 -16.35
CA GLU A 155 0.04 11.51 -17.23
C GLU A 155 1.18 10.72 -16.57
N GLN A 156 1.22 10.65 -15.24
CA GLN A 156 2.26 9.93 -14.47
C GLN A 156 2.16 8.42 -14.67
N VAL A 157 0.93 7.88 -14.79
CA VAL A 157 0.68 6.44 -14.96
C VAL A 157 1.27 5.85 -16.25
N LYS A 158 1.60 6.69 -17.25
CA LYS A 158 2.17 6.25 -18.52
C LYS A 158 3.60 5.71 -18.39
N LEU A 159 4.34 6.14 -17.37
CA LEU A 159 5.69 5.65 -17.06
C LEU A 159 6.63 5.59 -18.30
N ASN A 160 6.57 6.63 -19.13
CA ASN A 160 7.24 6.70 -20.44
C ASN A 160 8.45 7.64 -20.46
N THR A 161 8.69 8.38 -19.39
CA THR A 161 9.85 9.27 -19.23
C THR A 161 10.57 8.94 -17.94
N PHE A 162 11.86 9.25 -17.87
CA PHE A 162 12.67 8.99 -16.69
C PHE A 162 12.07 9.63 -15.42
N GLY A 163 11.60 10.88 -15.49
CA GLY A 163 10.96 11.56 -14.35
C GLY A 163 9.72 10.83 -13.82
N LYS A 164 8.87 10.32 -14.71
CA LYS A 164 7.66 9.55 -14.29
C LYS A 164 8.01 8.20 -13.70
N ILE A 165 9.03 7.54 -14.24
CA ILE A 165 9.55 6.28 -13.69
C ILE A 165 10.13 6.52 -12.30
N LEU A 166 10.91 7.59 -12.12
CA LEU A 166 11.46 7.96 -10.83
C LEU A 166 10.35 8.29 -9.82
N ASN A 167 9.31 9.01 -10.25
CA ASN A 167 8.14 9.29 -9.39
C ASN A 167 7.42 8.00 -8.98
N TYR A 168 7.29 7.02 -9.88
CA TYR A 168 6.74 5.70 -9.55
C TYR A 168 7.61 4.94 -8.55
N ILE A 169 8.93 4.96 -8.71
CA ILE A 169 9.85 4.33 -7.75
C ILE A 169 9.67 4.95 -6.36
N TRP A 170 9.62 6.28 -6.28
CA TRP A 170 9.35 6.98 -5.02
C TRP A 170 7.98 6.64 -4.45
N ALA A 171 6.95 6.55 -5.30
CA ALA A 171 5.60 6.17 -4.91
C ALA A 171 5.57 4.79 -4.24
N VAL A 172 6.24 3.80 -4.85
CA VAL A 172 6.35 2.43 -4.31
C VAL A 172 7.08 2.41 -2.98
N VAL A 173 8.27 3.03 -2.91
CA VAL A 173 9.10 3.01 -1.70
C VAL A 173 8.39 3.73 -0.54
N ALA A 174 7.75 4.87 -0.80
CA ALA A 174 6.98 5.59 0.21
C ALA A 174 5.79 4.76 0.71
N GLY A 175 5.04 4.10 -0.18
CA GLY A 175 3.96 3.20 0.19
C GLY A 175 4.43 2.05 1.07
N ALA A 176 5.54 1.41 0.68
CA ALA A 176 6.17 0.32 1.43
C ALA A 176 6.64 0.76 2.82
N PHE A 177 7.18 1.96 2.97
CA PHE A 177 7.55 2.50 4.27
C PHE A 177 6.33 2.77 5.15
N VAL A 178 5.25 3.34 4.62
CA VAL A 178 4.07 3.62 5.44
C VAL A 178 3.49 2.33 6.02
N ILE A 179 3.23 1.31 5.21
CA ILE A 179 2.76 0.01 5.74
C ILE A 179 3.82 -0.67 6.61
N GLY A 180 5.10 -0.57 6.21
CA GLY A 180 6.25 -1.13 6.91
C GLY A 180 6.42 -0.58 8.32
N PHE A 181 6.14 0.70 8.57
CA PHE A 181 6.14 1.27 9.92
C PHE A 181 4.81 1.07 10.64
N TYR A 182 3.69 1.10 9.93
CA TYR A 182 2.35 1.04 10.51
C TYR A 182 2.06 -0.29 11.23
N ILE A 183 2.31 -1.42 10.56
CA ILE A 183 1.95 -2.75 11.08
C ILE A 183 2.86 -3.16 12.26
N PRO A 184 4.20 -3.14 12.14
CA PRO A 184 5.10 -3.47 13.25
C PRO A 184 4.88 -2.63 14.49
N TRP A 185 4.63 -1.32 14.33
CA TRP A 185 4.36 -0.45 15.47
C TRP A 185 3.11 -0.89 16.24
N TRP A 186 2.02 -1.20 15.54
CA TRP A 186 0.79 -1.71 16.16
C TRP A 186 1.03 -3.02 16.92
N LEU A 187 1.77 -3.94 16.29
CA LEU A 187 2.10 -5.23 16.90
C LEU A 187 2.98 -5.08 18.15
N ALA A 188 3.97 -4.18 18.10
CA ALA A 188 4.88 -3.89 19.19
C ALA A 188 4.16 -3.24 20.39
N VAL A 189 3.38 -2.17 20.14
CA VAL A 189 2.68 -1.44 21.22
C VAL A 189 1.64 -2.30 21.93
N LEU A 190 0.94 -3.16 21.18
CA LEU A 190 -0.01 -4.10 21.77
C LEU A 190 0.64 -5.36 22.36
N LYS A 191 1.97 -5.48 22.27
CA LYS A 191 2.75 -6.64 22.74
C LYS A 191 2.23 -7.97 22.20
N ILE A 192 1.73 -7.96 20.96
CA ILE A 192 1.25 -9.17 20.27
C ILE A 192 2.43 -10.09 19.96
N ILE A 193 3.59 -9.50 19.65
CA ILE A 193 4.88 -10.17 19.46
C ILE A 193 5.99 -9.32 20.12
N PRO A 194 7.19 -9.88 20.38
CA PRO A 194 8.33 -9.11 20.86
C PRO A 194 8.69 -7.95 19.92
N GLU A 195 9.13 -6.82 20.47
CA GLU A 195 9.40 -5.61 19.69
C GLU A 195 10.51 -5.83 18.66
N GLU A 196 11.54 -6.62 19.01
CA GLU A 196 12.61 -7.00 18.11
C GLU A 196 12.08 -7.78 16.91
N VAL A 197 11.13 -8.69 17.13
CA VAL A 197 10.52 -9.50 16.07
C VAL A 197 9.63 -8.63 15.17
N ALA A 198 8.91 -7.65 15.74
CA ALA A 198 8.13 -6.69 14.98
C ALA A 198 9.03 -5.85 14.05
N TRP A 199 10.10 -5.26 14.59
CA TRP A 199 10.94 -4.32 13.85
C TRP A 199 11.99 -4.95 12.96
N ILE A 200 12.47 -6.16 13.27
CA ILE A 200 13.44 -6.85 12.43
C ILE A 200 12.70 -7.74 11.42
N GLY A 201 11.86 -8.64 11.92
CA GLY A 201 11.17 -9.63 11.09
C GLY A 201 10.03 -9.03 10.28
N VAL A 202 9.05 -8.43 10.96
CA VAL A 202 7.81 -7.98 10.31
C VAL A 202 8.04 -6.76 9.42
N PHE A 203 8.73 -5.73 9.93
CA PHE A 203 9.11 -4.55 9.13
C PHE A 203 9.92 -4.96 7.90
N GLY A 204 10.97 -5.76 8.08
CA GLY A 204 11.84 -6.20 6.99
C GLY A 204 11.04 -6.90 5.90
N ASN A 205 10.24 -7.90 6.28
CA ASN A 205 9.43 -8.67 5.33
C ASN A 205 8.43 -7.77 4.58
N ILE A 206 7.72 -6.89 5.29
CA ILE A 206 6.70 -6.00 4.69
C ILE A 206 7.36 -5.00 3.75
N TRP A 207 8.42 -4.32 4.20
CA TRP A 207 9.07 -3.28 3.43
C TRP A 207 9.73 -3.84 2.17
N LEU A 208 10.42 -4.98 2.27
CA LEU A 208 11.04 -5.65 1.13
C LEU A 208 10.02 -6.11 0.11
N ASN A 209 8.93 -6.75 0.54
CA ASN A 209 7.89 -7.20 -0.37
C ASN A 209 7.12 -6.05 -1.00
N GLY A 210 6.80 -5.02 -0.21
CA GLY A 210 6.14 -3.79 -0.66
C GLY A 210 7.02 -2.94 -1.58
N SER A 211 8.34 -3.13 -1.56
CA SER A 211 9.26 -2.43 -2.46
C SER A 211 9.58 -3.25 -3.71
N ILE A 212 10.12 -4.46 -3.55
CA ILE A 212 10.65 -5.26 -4.64
C ILE A 212 9.54 -5.70 -5.60
N THR A 213 8.43 -6.22 -5.07
CA THR A 213 7.40 -6.80 -5.94
C THR A 213 6.65 -5.75 -6.76
N PRO A 214 6.28 -4.55 -6.23
CA PRO A 214 5.69 -3.52 -7.07
C PRO A 214 6.70 -2.84 -7.98
N LEU A 215 7.97 -2.70 -7.60
CA LEU A 215 9.00 -2.16 -8.51
C LEU A 215 9.17 -3.00 -9.77
N ILE A 216 9.11 -4.33 -9.62
CA ILE A 216 9.30 -5.26 -10.75
C ILE A 216 7.96 -5.56 -11.43
N LEU A 217 7.07 -6.26 -10.73
CA LEU A 217 5.81 -6.73 -11.29
C LEU A 217 4.80 -5.59 -11.42
N GLY A 218 4.71 -4.73 -10.41
CA GLY A 218 3.78 -3.59 -10.44
C GLY A 218 4.05 -2.66 -11.62
N PHE A 219 5.33 -2.42 -11.95
CA PHE A 219 5.71 -1.59 -13.10
C PHE A 219 5.16 -2.15 -14.42
N VAL A 220 5.33 -3.46 -14.63
CA VAL A 220 4.80 -4.15 -15.81
C VAL A 220 3.28 -4.15 -15.82
N LEU A 221 2.66 -4.45 -14.67
CA LEU A 221 1.21 -4.54 -14.53
C LEU A 221 0.52 -3.19 -14.73
N VAL A 222 1.05 -2.09 -14.21
CA VAL A 222 0.50 -0.74 -14.44
C VAL A 222 0.47 -0.45 -15.94
N LYS A 223 1.58 -0.67 -16.65
CA LYS A 223 1.64 -0.42 -18.11
C LYS A 223 0.68 -1.32 -18.89
N LEU A 224 0.61 -2.59 -18.53
CA LEU A 224 -0.25 -3.56 -19.20
C LEU A 224 -1.74 -3.27 -18.99
N LEU A 225 -2.14 -2.98 -17.74
CA LEU A 225 -3.54 -2.85 -17.35
C LEU A 225 -4.11 -1.45 -17.59
N PHE A 226 -3.28 -0.41 -17.62
CA PHE A 226 -3.72 0.97 -17.85
C PHE A 226 -4.66 1.13 -19.08
N PRO A 227 -4.32 0.65 -20.29
CA PRO A 227 -5.23 0.79 -21.44
C PRO A 227 -6.58 0.07 -21.26
N PHE A 228 -6.61 -1.08 -20.58
CA PHE A 228 -7.85 -1.80 -20.30
C PHE A 228 -8.72 -1.09 -19.27
N THR A 229 -8.12 -0.63 -18.17
CA THR A 229 -8.84 0.10 -17.11
C THR A 229 -9.48 1.38 -17.64
N ARG A 230 -8.81 2.08 -18.55
CA ARG A 230 -9.37 3.21 -19.29
C ARG A 230 -10.51 2.81 -20.22
N ARG A 231 -10.34 1.74 -21.02
CA ARG A 231 -11.39 1.24 -21.93
C ARG A 231 -12.68 0.86 -21.19
N TRP A 232 -12.57 0.38 -19.96
CA TRP A 232 -13.71 -0.03 -19.13
C TRP A 232 -14.22 1.08 -18.20
N ASN A 233 -13.74 2.31 -18.34
CA ASN A 233 -14.13 3.44 -17.50
C ASN A 233 -13.89 3.19 -15.99
N MET A 234 -12.92 2.34 -15.66
CA MET A 234 -12.53 2.00 -14.29
C MET A 234 -11.37 2.86 -13.79
N TYR A 235 -10.67 3.56 -14.70
CA TYR A 235 -9.58 4.44 -14.31
C TYR A 235 -10.10 5.61 -13.47
N TRP A 236 -9.54 5.79 -12.27
CA TRP A 236 -10.10 6.70 -11.28
C TRP A 236 -10.13 8.16 -11.75
N ALA A 237 -9.12 8.63 -12.49
CA ALA A 237 -9.04 10.04 -12.87
C ALA A 237 -10.11 10.41 -13.90
N ASP A 238 -10.35 9.53 -14.87
CA ASP A 238 -11.41 9.70 -15.89
C ASP A 238 -12.79 9.73 -15.21
N LYS A 239 -12.99 8.90 -14.19
CA LYS A 239 -14.26 8.81 -13.44
C LYS A 239 -14.53 10.01 -12.53
N GLU A 240 -13.48 10.46 -11.84
CA GLU A 240 -13.55 11.60 -10.93
C GLU A 240 -13.62 12.94 -11.68
N GLY A 241 -13.32 12.97 -12.98
CA GLY A 241 -13.39 14.19 -13.81
C GLY A 241 -12.42 15.25 -13.33
N VAL A 242 -11.25 14.83 -12.82
CA VAL A 242 -10.27 15.74 -12.26
C VAL A 242 -9.65 16.52 -13.42
N GLU A 243 -10.06 17.78 -13.59
CA GLU A 243 -9.32 18.75 -14.38
C GLU A 243 -8.05 19.10 -13.60
N PHE A 244 -6.91 18.78 -14.19
CA PHE A 244 -5.62 19.17 -13.64
C PHE A 244 -5.36 20.59 -14.14
N GLU A 245 -5.35 21.58 -13.25
CA GLU A 245 -4.87 22.92 -13.57
C GLU A 245 -3.49 22.76 -14.24
N GLU A 246 -3.38 23.20 -15.50
CA GLU A 246 -2.10 23.32 -16.18
C GLU A 246 -1.25 24.30 -15.36
N GLU A 247 -0.12 23.82 -14.82
CA GLU A 247 0.91 24.66 -14.19
C GLU A 247 1.66 25.49 -15.24
#